data_AF-A0A2E8CW39-F1
#
_entry.id   AF-A0A2E8CW39-F1
#
_cell.length_a   1.000
_cell.length_b   1.000
_cell.length_c   1.000
_cell.angle_alpha   90.00
_cell.angle_beta   90.00
_cell.angle_gamma   90.00
#
_symmetry.space_group_name_H-M   'P 1'
#
loop_
_entity.id
_entity.type
_entity.pdbx_description
1 polymer ?
#
loop_
_entity_poly.entity_id
_entity_poly.type
_entity_poly.pdbx_seq_one_letter_code
_entity_poly.pdbx_strand_id
1 'polypeptide(L)'
;MGDPFRGLVPFVHYFSARGFRPQRLQLPLVAVVFANQRDFLRYASRTGAKLLPGTLGYYSPMTNRILLYDLTAGRGEDERNWQVNAKTIIHEAAHQSAFNTGVHSRYAMPPRWVAEGLGTMFEARGVWDSRNHPSQHDRVNKYRMLAFKRYTASRRQKGALPPFVSSDRGFYSDADGAYAEAWALTFFLVETRPRQYMQYLQRTASLPNFSVYRSPERLQDFTEIFGSDFELLESHYVRFMNELN
;
A
#
# COMPACT_ATOMS: atom_id res chain seq x y z
N MET A 1 -7.92 20.76 -11.20
CA MET A 1 -7.33 19.50 -10.69
C MET A 1 -6.89 19.72 -9.25
N GLY A 2 -7.14 18.77 -8.35
CA GLY A 2 -6.73 18.87 -6.95
C GLY A 2 -5.22 18.67 -6.77
N ASP A 3 -4.66 19.28 -5.72
CA ASP A 3 -3.27 19.11 -5.31
C ASP A 3 -3.01 17.64 -4.88
N PRO A 4 -2.16 16.87 -5.59
CA PRO A 4 -1.91 15.47 -5.30
C PRO A 4 -1.21 15.25 -3.94
N PHE A 5 -0.66 16.32 -3.34
CA PHE A 5 -0.05 16.27 -2.02
C PHE A 5 -1.08 16.43 -0.87
N ARG A 6 -2.36 16.67 -1.18
CA ARG A 6 -3.45 16.75 -0.17
C ARG A 6 -3.93 15.38 0.37
N GLY A 7 -3.20 14.29 0.11
CA GLY A 7 -3.62 12.92 0.45
C GLY A 7 -3.93 12.65 1.93
N LEU A 8 -3.42 13.46 2.86
CA LEU A 8 -3.59 13.25 4.30
C LEU A 8 -5.03 13.39 4.80
N VAL A 9 -5.77 14.42 4.35
CA VAL A 9 -7.14 14.66 4.83
C VAL A 9 -8.08 13.52 4.42
N PRO A 10 -8.07 13.07 3.15
CA PRO A 10 -8.73 11.85 2.74
C PRO A 10 -8.35 10.61 3.55
N PHE A 11 -7.06 10.42 3.83
CA PHE A 11 -6.57 9.28 4.59
C PHE A 11 -7.16 9.24 6.00
N VAL A 12 -7.08 10.36 6.74
CA VAL A 12 -7.64 10.45 8.09
C VAL A 12 -9.15 10.21 8.07
N HIS A 13 -9.86 10.78 7.09
CA HIS A 13 -11.30 10.59 6.96
C HIS A 13 -11.67 9.12 6.69
N TYR A 14 -10.95 8.47 5.77
CA TYR A 14 -11.15 7.07 5.40
C TYR A 14 -11.09 6.13 6.60
N PHE A 15 -10.06 6.29 7.45
CA PHE A 15 -9.85 5.48 8.65
C PHE A 15 -10.80 5.86 9.79
N SER A 16 -11.07 7.14 9.98
CA SER A 16 -12.03 7.63 10.99
C SER A 16 -13.44 7.09 10.75
N ALA A 17 -13.89 7.08 9.49
CA ALA A 17 -15.17 6.51 9.11
C ALA A 17 -15.28 4.99 9.36
N ARG A 18 -14.14 4.31 9.55
CA ARG A 18 -14.04 2.86 9.80
C ARG A 18 -13.69 2.52 11.25
N GLY A 19 -13.80 3.50 12.16
CA GLY A 19 -13.63 3.30 13.60
C GLY A 19 -12.19 3.30 14.10
N PHE A 20 -11.21 3.50 13.21
CA PHE A 20 -9.84 3.78 13.62
C PHE A 20 -9.73 5.27 14.00
N ARG A 21 -8.86 5.61 14.96
CA ARG A 21 -8.61 7.01 15.33
C ARG A 21 -7.18 7.37 14.94
N PRO A 22 -6.96 7.87 13.70
CA PRO A 22 -5.65 8.35 13.27
C PRO A 22 -5.10 9.38 14.25
N GLN A 23 -3.84 9.22 14.65
CA GLN A 23 -3.15 10.19 15.48
C GLN A 23 -3.01 11.52 14.72
N ARG A 24 -3.15 12.63 15.45
CA ARG A 24 -2.92 13.96 14.90
C ARG A 24 -1.45 14.12 14.54
N LEU A 25 -1.19 14.67 13.35
CA LEU A 25 0.17 15.03 12.97
C LEU A 25 0.76 16.05 13.94
N GLN A 26 1.99 15.79 14.37
CA GLN A 26 2.76 16.72 15.21
C GLN A 26 3.65 17.64 14.38
N LEU A 27 4.00 17.23 13.16
CA LEU A 27 4.92 17.93 12.26
C LEU A 27 4.39 17.91 10.82
N PRO A 28 4.78 18.88 9.97
CA PRO A 28 4.49 18.85 8.55
C PRO A 28 5.04 17.60 7.87
N LEU A 29 4.29 17.06 6.91
CA LEU A 29 4.74 16.00 6.03
C LEU A 29 5.51 16.61 4.84
N VAL A 30 6.67 16.04 4.53
CA VAL A 30 7.61 16.62 3.56
C VAL A 30 7.74 15.70 2.35
N ALA A 31 7.61 16.28 1.16
CA ALA A 31 7.99 15.69 -0.11
C ALA A 31 9.16 16.49 -0.72
N VAL A 32 10.16 15.80 -1.25
CA VAL A 32 11.32 16.38 -1.93
C VAL A 32 11.26 15.93 -3.38
N VAL A 33 11.15 16.91 -4.29
CA VAL A 33 11.11 16.70 -5.73
C VAL A 33 12.46 17.08 -6.32
N PHE A 34 13.19 16.10 -6.84
CA PHE A 34 14.43 16.31 -7.57
C PHE A 34 14.14 16.77 -8.99
N ALA A 35 14.99 17.65 -9.53
CA ALA A 35 14.81 18.18 -10.88
C ALA A 35 14.91 17.10 -11.99
N ASN A 36 15.61 15.99 -11.73
CA ASN A 36 15.78 14.91 -12.70
C ASN A 36 16.08 13.58 -12.00
N GLN A 37 15.92 12.48 -12.75
CA GLN A 37 16.14 11.11 -12.27
C GLN A 37 17.56 10.88 -11.77
N ARG A 38 18.57 11.46 -12.43
CA ARG A 38 19.99 11.25 -12.10
C ARG A 38 20.30 11.73 -10.68
N ASP A 39 19.81 12.89 -10.29
CA ASP A 39 20.05 13.46 -8.96
C ASP A 39 19.27 12.71 -7.88
N PHE A 40 18.05 12.28 -8.19
CA PHE A 40 17.27 11.38 -7.32
C PHE A 40 17.98 10.05 -7.06
N LEU A 41 18.44 9.36 -8.10
CA LEU A 41 19.17 8.09 -7.97
C LEU A 41 20.49 8.28 -7.21
N ARG A 42 21.21 9.38 -7.46
CA ARG A 42 22.43 9.72 -6.72
C ARG A 42 22.16 9.89 -5.23
N TYR A 43 21.10 10.61 -4.87
CA TYR A 43 20.70 10.80 -3.48
C TYR A 43 20.30 9.45 -2.84
N ALA A 44 19.46 8.67 -3.51
CA ALA A 44 18.98 7.38 -3.01
C ALA A 44 20.12 6.40 -2.72
N SER A 45 21.11 6.31 -3.63
CA SER A 45 22.29 5.47 -3.44
C SER A 45 23.14 5.90 -2.23
N ARG A 46 23.28 7.21 -2.00
CA ARG A 46 24.03 7.74 -0.85
C ARG A 46 23.35 7.45 0.50
N THR A 47 22.03 7.38 0.52
CA THR A 47 21.26 7.03 1.72
C THR A 47 21.03 5.54 1.90
N GLY A 48 21.65 4.69 1.05
CA GLY A 48 21.53 3.24 1.12
C GLY A 48 20.19 2.67 0.66
N ALA A 49 19.35 3.46 -0.03
CA ALA A 49 18.09 2.99 -0.56
C ALA A 49 18.31 2.07 -1.76
N LYS A 50 17.72 0.87 -1.70
CA LYS A 50 17.74 -0.10 -2.81
C LYS A 50 16.47 0.06 -3.63
N LEU A 51 16.56 0.82 -4.72
CA LEU A 51 15.42 1.08 -5.61
C LEU A 51 15.37 0.03 -6.72
N LEU A 52 14.15 -0.31 -7.15
CA LEU A 52 13.96 -1.12 -8.34
C LEU A 52 14.16 -0.26 -9.59
N PRO A 53 14.56 -0.86 -10.73
CA PRO A 53 14.60 -0.14 -12.00
C PRO A 53 13.24 0.50 -12.31
N GLY A 54 13.24 1.79 -12.68
CA GLY A 54 12.01 2.52 -13.00
C GLY A 54 11.25 3.09 -11.80
N THR A 55 11.76 3.00 -10.57
CA THR A 55 11.15 3.68 -9.41
C THR A 55 11.09 5.20 -9.63
N LEU A 56 9.88 5.75 -9.58
CA LEU A 56 9.60 7.18 -9.81
C LEU A 56 9.68 8.02 -8.52
N GLY A 57 9.51 7.37 -7.37
CA GLY A 57 9.65 7.94 -6.04
C GLY A 57 9.51 6.86 -4.98
N TYR A 58 9.81 7.22 -3.73
CA TYR A 58 9.59 6.37 -2.57
C TYR A 58 9.44 7.20 -1.30
N TYR A 59 8.66 6.70 -0.35
CA TYR A 59 8.63 7.15 1.03
C TYR A 59 9.77 6.49 1.82
N SER A 60 10.56 7.30 2.53
CA SER A 60 11.57 6.82 3.46
C SER A 60 11.05 6.83 4.90
N PRO A 61 10.85 5.66 5.56
CA PRO A 61 10.49 5.61 6.98
C PRO A 61 11.55 6.25 7.88
N MET A 62 12.83 6.15 7.47
CA MET A 62 13.99 6.69 8.19
C MET A 62 13.98 8.22 8.23
N THR A 63 13.86 8.88 7.06
CA THR A 63 13.88 10.36 7.02
C THR A 63 12.49 10.98 7.13
N ASN A 64 11.44 10.17 7.11
CA ASN A 64 10.03 10.58 7.06
C ASN A 64 9.67 11.47 5.86
N ARG A 65 10.30 11.24 4.71
CA ARG A 65 10.14 12.08 3.51
C ARG A 65 9.70 11.23 2.33
N ILE A 66 8.85 11.80 1.49
CA ILE A 66 8.66 11.31 0.13
C ILE A 66 9.79 11.89 -0.72
N LEU A 67 10.43 11.06 -1.53
CA LEU A 67 11.50 11.42 -2.44
C LEU A 67 11.06 11.01 -3.84
N LEU A 68 10.94 11.96 -4.76
CA LEU A 68 10.55 11.70 -6.16
C LEU A 68 11.29 12.65 -7.10
N TYR A 69 11.23 12.43 -8.41
CA TYR A 69 11.79 13.38 -9.38
C TYR A 69 10.75 13.82 -10.40
N ASP A 70 10.99 14.98 -11.00
CA ASP A 70 10.17 15.47 -12.09
C ASP A 70 10.44 14.67 -13.38
N LEU A 71 9.47 13.84 -13.78
CA LEU A 71 9.48 13.10 -15.05
C LEU A 71 9.57 14.01 -16.27
N THR A 72 9.07 15.24 -16.19
CA THR A 72 9.08 16.18 -17.32
C THR A 72 10.42 16.89 -17.46
N ALA A 73 11.29 16.85 -16.44
CA ALA A 73 12.52 17.64 -16.37
C ALA A 73 12.30 19.12 -16.73
N GLY A 74 11.15 19.69 -16.32
CA GLY A 74 10.71 21.04 -16.66
C GLY A 74 10.24 21.25 -18.11
N ARG A 75 10.13 20.17 -18.92
CA ARG A 75 9.69 20.23 -20.32
C ARG A 75 8.23 19.78 -20.47
N GLY A 76 7.31 20.65 -20.05
CA GLY A 76 5.90 20.62 -20.47
C GLY A 76 5.02 19.49 -19.91
N GLU A 77 3.73 19.80 -19.79
CA GLU A 77 2.66 18.95 -19.28
C GLU A 77 2.28 17.83 -20.27
N ASP A 78 3.06 16.75 -20.32
CA ASP A 78 2.53 15.51 -20.90
C ASP A 78 1.57 14.88 -19.87
N GLU A 79 0.25 14.95 -20.14
CA GLU A 79 -0.80 14.46 -19.24
C GLU A 79 -0.56 13.01 -18.77
N ARG A 80 0.07 12.17 -19.60
CA ARG A 80 0.40 10.77 -19.24
C ARG A 80 1.47 10.71 -18.15
N ASN A 81 2.51 11.52 -18.28
CA ASN A 81 3.58 11.60 -17.27
C ASN A 81 3.04 12.18 -15.96
N TRP A 82 2.11 13.14 -16.03
CA TRP A 82 1.41 13.65 -14.85
C TRP A 82 0.55 12.59 -14.15
N GLN A 83 -0.22 11.79 -14.90
CA GLN A 83 -1.04 10.73 -14.30
C GLN A 83 -0.20 9.63 -13.63
N VAL A 84 0.94 9.27 -14.23
CA VAL A 84 1.90 8.30 -13.68
C VAL A 84 2.57 8.86 -12.41
N ASN A 85 2.93 10.14 -12.41
CA ASN A 85 3.43 10.83 -11.21
C ASN A 85 2.37 10.90 -10.12
N ALA A 86 1.11 11.23 -10.45
CA ALA A 86 0.04 11.37 -9.48
C ALA A 86 -0.23 10.07 -8.72
N LYS A 87 -0.28 8.92 -9.40
CA LYS A 87 -0.45 7.62 -8.72
C LYS A 87 0.71 7.30 -7.77
N THR A 88 1.94 7.53 -8.22
CA THR A 88 3.13 7.34 -7.38
C THR A 88 3.07 8.27 -6.16
N ILE A 89 2.77 9.57 -6.35
CA ILE A 89 2.65 10.53 -5.25
C ILE A 89 1.56 10.10 -4.27
N ILE A 90 0.40 9.67 -4.74
CA ILE A 90 -0.70 9.18 -3.89
C ILE A 90 -0.26 7.94 -3.10
N HIS A 91 0.43 7.00 -3.75
CA HIS A 91 0.97 5.81 -3.11
C HIS A 91 1.93 6.17 -1.97
N GLU A 92 2.92 7.01 -2.24
CA GLU A 92 3.90 7.42 -1.23
C GLU A 92 3.28 8.31 -0.14
N ALA A 93 2.30 9.14 -0.48
CA ALA A 93 1.52 9.92 0.47
C ALA A 93 0.67 9.05 1.39
N ALA A 94 0.15 7.92 0.89
CA ALA A 94 -0.56 6.93 1.70
C ALA A 94 0.40 6.27 2.70
N HIS A 95 1.61 5.88 2.28
CA HIS A 95 2.64 5.40 3.19
C HIS A 95 2.99 6.45 4.25
N GLN A 96 3.34 7.66 3.83
CA GLN A 96 3.71 8.73 4.75
C GLN A 96 2.58 9.02 5.74
N SER A 97 1.32 9.05 5.29
CA SER A 97 0.17 9.23 6.16
C SER A 97 0.02 8.08 7.15
N ALA A 98 0.12 6.82 6.71
CA ALA A 98 -0.01 5.65 7.56
C ALA A 98 1.02 5.62 8.69
N PHE A 99 2.28 5.90 8.36
CA PHE A 99 3.40 5.91 9.30
C PHE A 99 3.43 7.09 10.28
N ASN A 100 2.69 8.16 9.99
CA ASN A 100 2.60 9.34 10.86
C ASN A 100 1.29 9.46 11.64
N THR A 101 0.34 8.57 11.39
CA THR A 101 -0.98 8.58 12.04
C THR A 101 -1.25 7.34 12.89
N GLY A 102 -0.25 6.47 13.06
CA GLY A 102 -0.34 5.26 13.88
C GLY A 102 -1.03 4.07 13.20
N VAL A 103 -1.37 4.18 11.91
CA VAL A 103 -1.85 3.03 11.12
C VAL A 103 -0.70 2.03 10.89
N HIS A 104 0.52 2.54 10.70
CA HIS A 104 1.75 1.76 10.70
C HIS A 104 2.74 2.38 11.69
N SER A 105 3.65 1.56 12.22
CA SER A 105 4.75 2.02 13.07
C SER A 105 6.04 2.17 12.25
N ARG A 106 6.71 3.33 12.36
CA ARG A 106 8.05 3.52 11.75
C ARG A 106 9.15 2.77 12.50
N TYR A 107 8.85 2.31 13.70
CA TYR A 107 9.81 1.62 14.57
C TYR A 107 9.63 0.10 14.53
N ALA A 108 8.51 -0.39 14.03
CA ALA A 108 8.28 -1.81 13.78
C ALA A 108 7.53 -1.95 12.45
N MET A 109 8.27 -2.36 11.41
CA MET A 109 7.72 -2.39 10.05
C MET A 109 6.62 -3.45 9.93
N PRO A 110 5.46 -3.10 9.34
CA PRO A 110 4.42 -4.09 9.06
C PRO A 110 4.90 -5.09 7.98
N PRO A 111 4.22 -6.24 7.81
CA PRO A 111 4.45 -7.12 6.67
C PRO A 111 4.30 -6.34 5.36
N ARG A 112 5.11 -6.65 4.36
CA ARG A 112 5.16 -5.82 3.14
C ARG A 112 3.83 -5.79 2.41
N TRP A 113 3.10 -6.91 2.38
CA TRP A 113 1.76 -6.97 1.76
C TRP A 113 0.77 -5.99 2.40
N VAL A 114 0.90 -5.69 3.69
CA VAL A 114 0.02 -4.74 4.39
C VAL A 114 0.33 -3.32 3.94
N ALA A 115 1.62 -2.93 3.95
CA ALA A 115 2.03 -1.60 3.55
C ALA A 115 1.70 -1.34 2.07
N GLU A 116 2.18 -2.21 1.18
CA GLU A 116 2.04 -2.05 -0.27
C GLU A 116 0.58 -2.25 -0.72
N GLY A 117 -0.17 -3.15 -0.05
CA GLY A 117 -1.59 -3.34 -0.30
C GLY A 117 -2.41 -2.11 0.06
N LEU A 118 -2.10 -1.45 1.19
CA LEU A 118 -2.71 -0.18 1.56
C LEU A 118 -2.34 0.94 0.58
N GLY A 119 -1.05 1.08 0.23
CA GLY A 119 -0.57 2.08 -0.74
C GLY A 119 -1.28 1.95 -2.09
N THR A 120 -1.29 0.74 -2.64
CA THR A 120 -1.96 0.45 -3.92
C THR A 120 -3.48 0.58 -3.89
N MET A 121 -4.12 0.34 -2.74
CA MET A 121 -5.55 0.60 -2.57
C MET A 121 -5.86 2.10 -2.67
N PHE A 122 -5.05 2.94 -2.01
CA PHE A 122 -5.23 4.40 -2.04
C PHE A 122 -4.96 5.03 -3.41
N GLU A 123 -4.37 4.33 -4.38
CA GLU A 123 -4.25 4.86 -5.75
C GLU A 123 -5.62 5.05 -6.43
N ALA A 124 -6.68 4.38 -5.97
CA ALA A 124 -8.03 4.48 -6.54
C ALA A 124 -8.79 5.71 -6.01
N ARG A 125 -9.37 6.50 -6.93
CA ARG A 125 -10.05 7.78 -6.60
C ARG A 125 -11.18 7.62 -5.59
N GLY A 126 -11.98 6.55 -5.70
CA GLY A 126 -13.08 6.30 -4.77
C GLY A 126 -12.64 6.05 -3.33
N VAL A 127 -11.34 5.81 -3.07
CA VAL A 127 -10.80 5.59 -1.72
C VAL A 127 -10.55 6.93 -1.02
N TRP A 128 -9.94 7.90 -1.71
CA TRP A 128 -9.61 9.22 -1.13
C TRP A 128 -10.59 10.34 -1.52
N ASP A 129 -11.48 10.11 -2.46
CA ASP A 129 -12.56 11.03 -2.81
C ASP A 129 -13.92 10.31 -2.86
N SER A 130 -14.20 9.56 -1.79
CA SER A 130 -15.43 8.75 -1.68
C SER A 130 -16.72 9.57 -1.69
N ARG A 131 -16.65 10.90 -1.47
CA ARG A 131 -17.83 11.78 -1.53
C ARG A 131 -18.27 12.03 -2.97
N ASN A 132 -17.32 12.23 -3.89
CA ASN A 132 -17.61 12.42 -5.31
C ASN A 132 -17.62 11.10 -6.09
N HIS A 133 -16.99 10.05 -5.54
CA HIS A 133 -16.83 8.74 -6.17
C HIS A 133 -17.25 7.60 -5.22
N PRO A 134 -18.54 7.50 -4.86
CA PRO A 134 -19.00 6.62 -3.78
C PRO A 134 -19.09 5.13 -4.16
N SER A 135 -19.06 4.79 -5.46
CA SER A 135 -19.30 3.42 -5.90
C SER A 135 -18.14 2.49 -5.54
N GLN A 136 -18.41 1.19 -5.41
CA GLN A 136 -17.35 0.20 -5.19
C GLN A 136 -16.38 0.14 -6.36
N HIS A 137 -16.89 0.24 -7.59
CA HIS A 137 -16.08 0.25 -8.80
C HIS A 137 -15.07 1.42 -8.82
N ASP A 138 -15.41 2.58 -8.24
CA ASP A 138 -14.47 3.70 -8.13
C ASP A 138 -13.32 3.47 -7.14
N ARG A 139 -13.48 2.51 -6.21
CA ARG A 139 -12.45 2.10 -5.25
C ARG A 139 -11.51 1.03 -5.80
N VAL A 140 -11.78 0.50 -6.99
CA VAL A 140 -10.97 -0.55 -7.61
C VAL A 140 -9.74 0.04 -8.28
N ASN A 141 -8.55 -0.43 -7.89
CA ASN A 141 -7.34 -0.20 -8.67
C ASN A 141 -7.34 -1.13 -9.89
N LYS A 142 -7.86 -0.65 -11.01
CA LYS A 142 -8.03 -1.44 -12.25
C LYS A 142 -6.74 -2.09 -12.75
N TYR A 143 -5.60 -1.42 -12.58
CA TYR A 143 -4.30 -1.97 -12.98
C TYR A 143 -3.94 -3.20 -12.13
N ARG A 144 -4.09 -3.10 -10.81
CA ARG A 144 -3.83 -4.22 -9.89
C ARG A 144 -4.87 -5.33 -10.02
N MET A 145 -6.13 -5.00 -10.32
CA MET A 145 -7.16 -5.99 -10.64
C MET A 145 -6.78 -6.82 -11.87
N LEU A 146 -6.36 -6.18 -12.95
CA LEU A 146 -5.96 -6.89 -14.16
C LEU A 146 -4.67 -7.71 -13.92
N ALA A 147 -3.71 -7.16 -13.19
CA ALA A 147 -2.50 -7.89 -12.80
C ALA A 147 -2.82 -9.13 -11.95
N PHE A 148 -3.76 -8.99 -11.00
CA PHE A 148 -4.22 -10.10 -10.16
C PHE A 148 -4.90 -11.19 -11.00
N LYS A 149 -5.82 -10.82 -11.90
CA LYS A 149 -6.48 -11.77 -12.84
C LYS A 149 -5.46 -12.53 -13.69
N ARG A 150 -4.39 -11.89 -14.17
CA ARG A 150 -3.29 -12.57 -14.90
C ARG A 150 -2.47 -13.49 -14.00
N TYR A 151 -2.14 -13.03 -12.79
CA TYR A 151 -1.37 -13.78 -11.81
C TYR A 151 -2.11 -15.04 -11.35
N THR A 152 -3.41 -14.95 -11.05
CA THR A 152 -4.24 -16.10 -10.65
C THR A 152 -4.43 -17.12 -11.78
N ALA A 153 -4.49 -16.67 -13.04
CA ALA A 153 -4.67 -17.55 -14.19
C ALA A 153 -3.43 -18.38 -14.56
N SER A 154 -2.23 -18.02 -14.07
CA SER A 154 -0.97 -18.59 -14.58
C SER A 154 0.06 -18.98 -13.52
N ARG A 155 0.20 -18.19 -12.45
CA ARG A 155 1.35 -18.25 -11.53
C ARG A 155 0.95 -18.56 -10.09
N ARG A 156 -0.25 -18.14 -9.66
CA ARG A 156 -0.71 -18.31 -8.28
C ARG A 156 -1.05 -19.77 -8.00
N GLN A 157 -0.42 -20.33 -6.98
CA GLN A 157 -0.67 -21.72 -6.56
C GLN A 157 -1.87 -21.81 -5.59
N LYS A 158 -2.46 -22.99 -5.45
CA LYS A 158 -3.42 -23.29 -4.38
C LYS A 158 -2.70 -23.25 -3.03
N GLY A 159 -3.33 -22.70 -1.98
CA GLY A 159 -2.69 -22.55 -0.67
C GLY A 159 -1.62 -21.46 -0.65
N ALA A 160 -1.72 -20.46 -1.54
CA ALA A 160 -0.75 -19.36 -1.62
C ALA A 160 -0.92 -18.34 -0.47
N LEU A 161 -2.09 -18.29 0.18
CA LEU A 161 -2.37 -17.30 1.21
C LEU A 161 -1.43 -17.39 2.45
N PRO A 162 -1.25 -18.54 3.14
CA PRO A 162 -0.33 -18.62 4.28
C PRO A 162 1.12 -18.21 3.99
N PRO A 163 1.80 -18.70 2.92
CA PRO A 163 3.16 -18.27 2.62
C PRO A 163 3.23 -16.79 2.20
N PHE A 164 2.17 -16.25 1.58
CA PHE A 164 2.11 -14.84 1.21
C PHE A 164 2.01 -13.90 2.43
N VAL A 165 1.12 -14.19 3.39
CA VAL A 165 0.92 -13.31 4.56
C VAL A 165 2.06 -13.39 5.57
N SER A 166 2.80 -14.51 5.56
CA SER A 166 3.88 -14.79 6.50
C SER A 166 5.28 -14.45 5.97
N SER A 167 5.44 -14.11 4.68
CA SER A 167 6.76 -13.90 4.08
C SER A 167 6.76 -12.84 2.96
N ASP A 168 7.82 -12.05 2.91
CA ASP A 168 8.02 -11.04 1.86
C ASP A 168 8.67 -11.62 0.58
N ARG A 169 8.90 -12.94 0.52
CA ARG A 169 9.61 -13.61 -0.59
C ARG A 169 9.02 -13.30 -1.97
N GLY A 170 7.69 -13.25 -2.06
CA GLY A 170 6.97 -12.96 -3.31
C GLY A 170 7.40 -11.63 -3.93
N PHE A 171 7.68 -10.60 -3.12
CA PHE A 171 8.10 -9.29 -3.61
C PHE A 171 9.49 -9.28 -4.25
N TYR A 172 10.30 -10.32 -4.02
CA TYR A 172 11.62 -10.47 -4.64
C TYR A 172 11.59 -11.41 -5.84
N SER A 173 10.77 -12.47 -5.81
CA SER A 173 10.69 -13.46 -6.90
C SER A 173 9.72 -13.06 -8.01
N ASP A 174 8.64 -12.37 -7.68
CA ASP A 174 7.59 -11.94 -8.61
C ASP A 174 6.92 -10.68 -8.08
N ALA A 175 7.59 -9.53 -8.25
CA ALA A 175 7.10 -8.27 -7.73
C ALA A 175 5.70 -7.90 -8.28
N ASP A 176 5.44 -8.08 -9.59
CA ASP A 176 4.13 -7.76 -10.16
C ASP A 176 3.00 -8.59 -9.52
N GLY A 177 3.21 -9.91 -9.38
CA GLY A 177 2.28 -10.81 -8.72
C GLY A 177 2.06 -10.47 -7.25
N ALA A 178 3.14 -10.18 -6.51
CA ALA A 178 3.07 -9.86 -5.09
C ALA A 178 2.35 -8.55 -4.79
N TYR A 179 2.58 -7.49 -5.59
CA TYR A 179 1.83 -6.24 -5.46
C TYR A 179 0.37 -6.40 -5.86
N ALA A 180 0.07 -7.21 -6.88
CA ALA A 180 -1.30 -7.51 -7.27
C ALA A 180 -2.06 -8.27 -6.17
N GLU A 181 -1.43 -9.28 -5.56
CA GLU A 181 -2.00 -10.05 -4.47
C GLU A 181 -2.12 -9.22 -3.17
N ALA A 182 -1.17 -8.33 -2.88
CA ALA A 182 -1.22 -7.41 -1.74
C ALA A 182 -2.42 -6.46 -1.84
N TRP A 183 -2.60 -5.85 -3.02
CA TRP A 183 -3.76 -5.01 -3.29
C TRP A 183 -5.07 -5.78 -3.14
N ALA A 184 -5.18 -6.93 -3.80
CA ALA A 184 -6.41 -7.70 -3.86
C ALA A 184 -6.81 -8.22 -2.47
N LEU A 185 -5.85 -8.74 -1.68
CA LEU A 185 -6.11 -9.19 -0.31
C LEU A 185 -6.55 -8.02 0.57
N THR A 186 -5.86 -6.89 0.49
CA THR A 186 -6.22 -5.68 1.25
C THR A 186 -7.63 -5.20 0.90
N PHE A 187 -7.94 -5.10 -0.39
CA PHE A 187 -9.26 -4.66 -0.87
C PHE A 187 -10.37 -5.60 -0.41
N PHE A 188 -10.17 -6.92 -0.55
CA PHE A 188 -11.10 -7.92 -0.03
C PHE A 188 -11.35 -7.78 1.48
N LEU A 189 -10.29 -7.67 2.28
CA LEU A 189 -10.41 -7.57 3.73
C LEU A 189 -11.11 -6.27 4.16
N VAL A 190 -10.82 -5.15 3.48
CA VAL A 190 -11.49 -3.88 3.70
C VAL A 190 -12.98 -3.95 3.39
N GLU A 191 -13.37 -4.56 2.27
CA GLU A 191 -14.76 -4.57 1.81
C GLU A 191 -15.61 -5.61 2.57
N THR A 192 -15.02 -6.73 2.99
CA THR A 192 -15.77 -7.86 3.57
C THR A 192 -15.58 -8.02 5.09
N ARG A 193 -14.44 -7.57 5.63
CA ARG A 193 -14.01 -7.78 7.02
C ARG A 193 -13.36 -6.53 7.63
N PRO A 194 -13.95 -5.32 7.50
CA PRO A 194 -13.28 -4.06 7.86
C PRO A 194 -12.84 -4.02 9.32
N ARG A 195 -13.62 -4.58 10.25
CA ARG A 195 -13.26 -4.62 11.68
C ARG A 195 -12.01 -5.45 11.94
N GLN A 196 -11.91 -6.65 11.35
CA GLN A 196 -10.74 -7.52 11.49
C GLN A 196 -9.52 -6.91 10.79
N TYR A 197 -9.71 -6.28 9.63
CA TYR A 197 -8.63 -5.55 8.98
C TYR A 197 -8.09 -4.42 9.87
N MET A 198 -8.95 -3.63 10.52
CA MET A 198 -8.51 -2.61 11.48
C MET A 198 -7.78 -3.21 12.69
N GLN A 199 -8.28 -4.33 13.23
CA GLN A 199 -7.60 -5.06 14.30
C GLN A 199 -6.20 -5.51 13.88
N TYR A 200 -6.04 -6.00 12.64
CA TYR A 200 -4.73 -6.41 12.12
C TYR A 200 -3.77 -5.23 11.97
N LEU A 201 -4.23 -4.09 11.44
CA LEU A 201 -3.41 -2.87 11.39
C LEU A 201 -2.96 -2.43 12.78
N GLN A 202 -3.88 -2.42 13.75
CA GLN A 202 -3.56 -2.09 15.15
C GLN A 202 -2.54 -3.07 15.75
N ARG A 203 -2.70 -4.37 15.51
CA ARG A 203 -1.77 -5.41 15.96
C ARG A 203 -0.36 -5.16 15.43
N THR A 204 -0.22 -4.96 14.12
CA THR A 204 1.09 -4.69 13.50
C THR A 204 1.70 -3.37 13.94
N ALA A 205 0.89 -2.33 14.18
CA ALA A 205 1.36 -1.05 14.69
C ALA A 205 1.78 -1.10 16.17
N SER A 206 1.26 -2.07 16.93
CA SER A 206 1.54 -2.26 18.37
C SER A 206 2.79 -3.09 18.68
N LEU A 207 3.47 -3.62 17.66
CA LEU A 207 4.67 -4.41 17.84
C LEU A 207 5.74 -3.62 18.62
N PRO A 208 6.53 -4.28 19.48
CA PRO A 208 7.60 -3.60 20.20
C PRO A 208 8.53 -2.85 19.25
N ASN A 209 8.89 -1.62 19.62
CA ASN A 209 9.79 -0.79 18.83
C ASN A 209 11.11 -1.53 18.56
N PHE A 210 11.58 -1.44 17.32
CA PHE A 210 12.80 -2.05 16.80
C PHE A 210 12.79 -3.59 16.79
N SER A 211 11.62 -4.20 16.98
CA SER A 211 11.45 -5.65 16.81
C SER A 211 11.49 -6.06 15.34
N VAL A 212 11.97 -7.28 15.10
CA VAL A 212 11.86 -7.94 13.79
C VAL A 212 10.59 -8.79 13.82
N TYR A 213 9.63 -8.47 12.96
CA TYR A 213 8.39 -9.23 12.85
C TYR A 213 8.59 -10.48 11.98
N ARG A 214 8.78 -11.64 12.62
CA ARG A 214 9.20 -12.89 11.98
C ARG A 214 8.03 -13.65 11.36
N SER A 215 8.34 -14.54 10.43
CA SER A 215 7.33 -15.31 9.69
C SER A 215 6.33 -16.09 10.57
N PRO A 216 6.75 -16.81 11.63
CA PRO A 216 5.80 -17.50 12.51
C PRO A 216 4.85 -16.54 13.25
N GLU A 217 5.38 -15.40 13.73
CA GLU A 217 4.60 -14.38 14.43
C GLU A 217 3.58 -13.73 13.49
N ARG A 218 3.97 -13.44 12.25
CA ARG A 218 3.07 -12.90 11.21
C ARG A 218 1.90 -13.85 10.92
N LEU A 219 2.20 -15.15 10.79
CA LEU A 219 1.18 -16.16 10.53
C LEU A 219 0.27 -16.35 11.73
N GLN A 220 0.83 -16.37 12.94
CA GLN A 220 0.06 -16.46 14.19
C GLN A 220 -0.92 -15.30 14.31
N ASP A 221 -0.44 -14.06 14.24
CA ASP A 221 -1.28 -12.87 14.36
C ASP A 221 -2.37 -12.79 13.27
N PHE A 222 -2.04 -13.22 12.05
CA PHE A 222 -3.03 -13.32 10.97
C PHE A 222 -4.09 -14.37 11.29
N THR A 223 -3.69 -15.54 11.78
CA THR A 223 -4.58 -16.64 12.17
C THR A 223 -5.52 -16.24 13.31
N GLU A 224 -4.99 -15.57 14.33
CA GLU A 224 -5.77 -15.10 15.49
C GLU A 224 -6.89 -14.13 15.08
N ILE A 225 -6.66 -13.32 14.04
CA ILE A 225 -7.60 -12.27 13.63
C ILE A 225 -8.56 -12.74 12.52
N PHE A 226 -8.08 -13.53 11.55
CA PHE A 226 -8.85 -13.93 10.38
C PHE A 226 -9.33 -15.40 10.42
N GLY A 227 -8.86 -16.19 11.39
CA GLY A 227 -9.19 -17.60 11.56
C GLY A 227 -8.15 -18.53 10.95
N SER A 228 -8.23 -19.82 11.33
CA SER A 228 -7.29 -20.88 10.92
C SER A 228 -7.71 -21.64 9.66
N ASP A 229 -8.94 -21.45 9.17
CA ASP A 229 -9.41 -22.07 7.94
C ASP A 229 -8.95 -21.25 6.71
N PHE A 230 -7.67 -21.43 6.37
CA PHE A 230 -7.05 -20.73 5.25
C PHE A 230 -7.65 -21.13 3.89
N GLU A 231 -8.10 -22.37 3.74
CA GLU A 231 -8.70 -22.82 2.48
C GLU A 231 -10.04 -22.12 2.23
N LEU A 232 -10.88 -22.01 3.27
CA LEU A 232 -12.14 -21.28 3.19
C LEU A 232 -11.92 -19.79 2.96
N LEU A 233 -10.97 -19.18 3.69
CA LEU A 233 -10.64 -17.77 3.53
C LEU A 233 -10.12 -17.46 2.12
N GLU A 234 -9.19 -18.27 1.61
CA GLU A 234 -8.64 -18.15 0.26
C GLU A 234 -9.73 -18.35 -0.80
N SER A 235 -10.64 -19.33 -0.60
CA SER A 235 -11.76 -19.58 -1.52
C SER A 235 -12.72 -18.39 -1.59
N HIS A 236 -13.07 -17.79 -0.44
CA HIS A 236 -13.88 -16.58 -0.39
C HIS A 236 -13.17 -15.37 -1.02
N TYR A 237 -11.88 -15.22 -0.75
CA TYR A 237 -11.04 -14.16 -1.30
C TYR A 237 -11.00 -14.22 -2.84
N VAL A 238 -10.59 -15.36 -3.40
CA VAL A 238 -10.47 -15.51 -4.85
C VAL A 238 -11.82 -15.38 -5.54
N ARG A 239 -12.90 -15.92 -4.95
CA ARG A 239 -14.26 -15.76 -5.49
C ARG A 239 -14.67 -14.28 -5.54
N PHE A 240 -14.51 -13.56 -4.43
CA PHE A 240 -14.82 -12.14 -4.36
C PHE A 240 -14.08 -11.34 -5.44
N MET A 241 -12.80 -11.61 -5.64
CA MET A 241 -12.00 -10.91 -6.67
C MET A 241 -12.42 -11.27 -8.11
N ASN A 242 -12.94 -12.47 -8.34
CA ASN A 242 -13.44 -12.89 -9.65
C ASN A 242 -14.80 -12.26 -9.97
N GLU A 243 -15.64 -12.04 -8.96
CA GLU A 243 -16.96 -11.40 -9.08
C GLU A 243 -16.87 -9.86 -9.17
N LEU A 244 -15.71 -9.30 -8.82
CA LEU A 244 -15.42 -7.87 -8.94
C LEU A 244 -15.22 -7.48 -10.42
N ASN A 245 -16.17 -6.69 -10.93
CA ASN A 245 -16.21 -6.16 -12.30
C ASN A 245 -15.49 -4.81 -12.43
#